data_AF-A0A3R6SP94-F1
#
_entry.id   AF-A0A3R6SP94-F1
#
_cell.length_a   1.000
_cell.length_b   1.000
_cell.length_c   1.000
_cell.angle_alpha   90.00
_cell.angle_beta   90.00
_cell.angle_gamma   90.00
#
_symmetry.space_group_name_H-M   'P 1'
#
loop_
_entity.id
_entity.type
_entity.pdbx_description
1 polymer ?
#
loop_
_entity_poly.entity_id
_entity_poly.type
_entity_poly.pdbx_seq_one_letter_code
_entity_poly.pdbx_strand_id
1 'polypeptide(L)'
;REEGSKSYLNLRSILHGYNQDIHNFASFVEVGTINTIHNLVIENVGLSFVYKFVVQKKLDRGVMSQIFINDFKNKTFINYVWMKNSFFTEKNREFLDICKHYLSSLGDLNL
;
A
#
# COMPACT_ATOMS: atom_id res chain seq x y z
N ARG A 1 9.19 5.32 5.28
CA ARG A 1 8.84 5.44 3.83
C ARG A 1 9.45 6.72 3.33
N GLU A 2 10.01 6.77 2.13
CA GLU A 2 10.58 8.00 1.55
C GLU A 2 9.53 9.10 1.45
N GLU A 3 9.86 10.28 1.97
CA GLU A 3 9.05 11.48 1.92
C GLU A 3 8.65 11.83 0.48
N GLY A 4 7.43 12.33 0.30
CA GLY A 4 6.87 12.63 -1.03
C GLY A 4 6.41 11.42 -1.85
N SER A 5 6.79 10.19 -1.47
CA SER A 5 6.28 8.98 -2.15
C SER A 5 4.78 8.80 -1.90
N LYS A 6 4.05 8.20 -2.86
CA LYS A 6 2.63 7.88 -2.67
C LYS A 6 2.37 7.00 -1.45
N SER A 7 3.30 6.08 -1.17
CA SER A 7 3.22 5.21 0.01
C SER A 7 3.38 5.97 1.33
N TYR A 8 4.22 7.02 1.35
CA TYR A 8 4.35 7.93 2.48
C TYR A 8 3.09 8.77 2.69
N LEU A 9 2.54 9.35 1.62
CA LEU A 9 1.30 10.13 1.69
C LEU A 9 0.11 9.29 2.16
N ASN A 10 0.02 8.03 1.72
CA ASN A 10 -1.02 7.12 2.19
C ASN A 10 -0.85 6.80 3.68
N LEU A 11 0.37 6.52 4.15
CA LEU A 11 0.65 6.33 5.57
C LEU A 11 0.27 7.56 6.40
N ARG A 12 0.65 8.77 5.96
CA ARG A 12 0.29 10.03 6.62
C ARG A 12 -1.23 10.20 6.71
N SER A 13 -1.94 9.97 5.61
CA SER A 13 -3.41 10.04 5.57
C SER A 13 -4.06 9.07 6.56
N ILE A 14 -3.56 7.84 6.63
CA ILE A 14 -4.01 6.83 7.60
C ILE A 14 -3.79 7.32 9.03
N LEU A 15 -2.56 7.73 9.37
CA LEU A 15 -2.22 8.21 10.70
C LEU A 15 -3.10 9.40 11.12
N HIS A 16 -3.30 10.37 10.23
CA HIS A 16 -4.18 11.52 10.49
C HIS A 16 -5.63 11.10 10.75
N GLY A 17 -6.14 10.06 10.06
CA GLY A 17 -7.46 9.49 10.32
C GLY A 17 -7.64 8.94 11.74
N TYR A 18 -6.55 8.60 12.44
CA TYR A 18 -6.53 8.18 13.84
C TYR A 18 -5.96 9.26 14.78
N ASN A 19 -5.91 10.52 14.33
CA ASN A 19 -5.33 11.64 15.07
C ASN A 19 -3.87 11.41 15.51
N GLN A 20 -3.08 10.73 14.66
CA GLN A 20 -1.66 10.47 14.84
C GLN A 20 -0.84 11.19 13.76
N ASP A 21 0.45 11.40 14.04
CA ASP A 21 1.44 11.92 13.09
C ASP A 21 2.68 11.03 13.06
N ILE A 22 3.47 11.08 11.97
CA ILE A 22 4.73 10.34 11.88
C ILE A 22 5.75 10.82 12.92
N HIS A 23 5.64 12.07 13.38
CA HIS A 23 6.51 12.62 14.42
C HIS A 23 6.15 12.13 15.82
N ASN A 24 5.07 11.36 15.99
CA ASN A 24 4.74 10.71 17.27
C ASN A 24 5.62 9.48 17.54
N PHE A 25 6.31 8.94 16.54
CA PHE A 25 7.27 7.84 16.73
C PHE A 25 8.58 8.38 17.30
N ALA A 26 9.17 7.67 18.27
CA ALA A 26 10.42 8.08 18.92
C ALA A 26 11.59 8.26 17.93
N SER A 27 11.62 7.46 16.87
CA SER A 27 12.57 7.57 15.77
C SER A 27 12.01 6.88 14.53
N PHE A 28 12.37 7.36 13.33
CA PHE A 28 12.04 6.70 12.08
C PHE A 28 13.18 6.86 11.07
N VAL A 29 13.22 5.94 10.09
CA VAL A 29 14.14 5.99 8.96
C VAL A 29 13.33 6.03 7.66
N GLU A 30 13.80 6.83 6.72
CA GLU A 30 13.21 6.93 5.39
C GLU A 30 13.87 5.97 4.42
N VAL A 31 13.04 5.31 3.61
CA VAL A 31 13.47 4.25 2.70
C VAL A 31 12.58 4.29 1.47
N GLY A 32 13.19 4.45 0.30
CA GLY A 32 12.49 4.51 -1.00
C GLY A 32 12.22 3.13 -1.61
N THR A 33 13.07 2.13 -1.33
CA THR A 33 12.93 0.80 -1.94
C THR A 33 12.26 -0.21 -1.00
N ILE A 34 11.39 -1.05 -1.57
CA ILE A 34 10.76 -2.13 -0.82
C ILE A 34 11.79 -3.17 -0.35
N ASN A 35 12.85 -3.40 -1.12
CA ASN A 35 13.85 -4.40 -0.80
C ASN A 35 14.64 -4.01 0.47
N THR A 36 15.00 -2.73 0.59
CA THR A 36 15.60 -2.19 1.81
C THR A 36 14.65 -2.28 3.00
N ILE A 37 13.35 -1.96 2.81
CA ILE A 37 12.34 -2.14 3.88
C ILE A 37 12.31 -3.59 4.36
N HIS A 38 12.32 -4.55 3.44
CA HIS A 38 12.27 -5.96 3.81
C HIS A 38 13.47 -6.38 4.67
N ASN A 39 14.68 -5.99 4.25
CA ASN A 39 15.89 -6.35 4.98
C ASN A 39 15.89 -5.73 6.37
N LEU A 40 15.55 -4.44 6.50
CA LEU A 40 15.49 -3.78 7.81
C LEU A 40 14.49 -4.43 8.77
N VAL A 41 13.33 -4.87 8.27
CA VAL A 41 12.33 -5.54 9.11
C VAL A 41 12.77 -6.95 9.50
N ILE A 42 13.38 -7.71 8.58
CA ILE A 42 13.89 -9.08 8.87
C ILE A 42 15.03 -9.03 9.89
N GLU A 43 15.93 -8.06 9.76
CA GLU A 43 17.03 -7.83 10.70
C GLU A 43 16.59 -7.16 12.01
N ASN A 44 15.27 -7.08 12.26
CA ASN A 44 14.67 -6.55 13.49
C ASN A 44 15.09 -5.09 13.82
N VAL A 45 15.37 -4.28 12.79
CA VAL A 45 15.71 -2.84 12.96
C VAL A 45 14.46 -2.03 13.31
N GLY A 46 13.28 -2.49 12.91
CA GLY A 46 12.02 -1.83 13.26
C GLY A 46 10.82 -2.37 12.48
N LEU A 47 9.76 -1.57 12.45
CA LEU A 47 8.48 -1.88 11.82
C LEU A 47 8.29 -1.04 10.56
N SER A 48 7.45 -1.50 9.63
CA SER A 48 7.13 -0.74 8.43
C SER A 48 5.67 -0.93 8.01
N PHE A 49 5.09 0.11 7.42
CA PHE A 49 3.74 0.08 6.86
C PHE A 49 3.79 -0.23 5.36
N VAL A 50 3.27 -1.39 4.96
CA VAL A 50 3.32 -1.88 3.57
C VAL A 50 2.03 -2.56 3.16
N TYR A 51 1.74 -2.55 1.85
CA TYR A 51 0.64 -3.34 1.30
C TYR A 51 0.93 -4.83 1.46
N LYS A 52 -0.09 -5.59 1.88
CA LYS A 52 0.03 -7.01 2.18
C LYS A 52 0.57 -7.83 1.00
N PHE A 53 0.09 -7.56 -0.22
CA PHE A 53 0.51 -8.30 -1.41
C PHE A 53 2.02 -8.23 -1.68
N VAL A 54 2.69 -7.16 -1.22
CA VAL A 54 4.13 -6.96 -1.41
C VAL A 54 4.97 -7.82 -0.45
N VAL A 55 4.41 -8.19 0.69
CA VAL A 55 5.07 -9.02 1.71
C VAL A 55 4.53 -10.45 1.79
N GLN A 56 3.51 -10.81 1.00
CA GLN A 56 2.80 -12.09 1.15
C GLN A 56 3.73 -13.30 1.21
N LYS A 57 4.67 -13.43 0.26
CA LYS A 57 5.66 -14.52 0.26
C LYS A 57 6.53 -14.58 1.53
N LYS A 58 6.79 -13.44 2.17
CA LYS A 58 7.59 -13.35 3.40
C LYS A 58 6.76 -13.70 4.64
N LEU A 59 5.49 -13.32 4.64
CA LEU A 59 4.50 -13.76 5.62
C LEU A 59 4.31 -15.29 5.55
N ASP A 60 4.13 -15.83 4.34
CA ASP A 60 3.94 -17.27 4.11
C ASP A 60 5.14 -18.11 4.59
N ARG A 61 6.35 -17.55 4.49
CA ARG A 61 7.60 -18.17 4.97
C ARG A 61 7.84 -17.99 6.47
N GLY A 62 7.05 -17.18 7.16
CA GLY A 62 7.24 -16.86 8.57
C GLY A 62 8.46 -16.00 8.89
N VAL A 63 9.10 -15.37 7.89
CA VAL A 63 10.25 -14.47 8.09
C VAL A 63 9.83 -13.02 8.39
N MET A 64 8.54 -12.73 8.23
CA MET A 64 7.90 -11.50 8.67
C MET A 64 6.56 -11.83 9.31
N SER A 65 6.14 -11.00 10.25
CA SER A 65 4.81 -11.09 10.86
C SER A 65 4.03 -9.80 10.65
N GLN A 66 2.71 -9.92 10.54
CA GLN A 66 1.80 -8.80 10.50
C GLN A 66 1.41 -8.41 11.93
N ILE A 67 1.46 -7.11 12.24
CA ILE A 67 0.86 -6.56 13.47
C ILE A 67 -0.62 -6.31 13.19
N PHE A 68 -1.49 -6.89 14.01
CA PHE A 68 -2.92 -6.64 13.97
C PHE A 68 -3.25 -5.43 14.84
N ILE A 69 -3.86 -4.41 14.23
CA ILE A 69 -4.30 -3.19 14.91
C ILE A 69 -5.82 -3.29 15.07
N ASN A 70 -6.31 -3.14 16.30
CA ASN A 70 -7.74 -3.19 16.59
C ASN A 70 -8.47 -2.06 15.87
N ASP A 71 -9.65 -2.38 15.33
CA ASP A 71 -10.51 -1.45 14.59
C ASP A 71 -9.85 -0.75 13.41
N PHE A 72 -8.76 -1.30 12.88
CA PHE A 72 -8.07 -0.74 11.72
C PHE A 72 -8.89 -0.93 10.45
N LYS A 73 -9.59 0.12 10.04
CA LYS A 73 -10.41 0.17 8.82
C LYS A 73 -9.83 1.21 7.88
N ASN A 74 -8.91 0.78 7.00
CA ASN A 74 -8.48 1.60 5.88
C ASN A 74 -8.86 0.93 4.56
N LYS A 75 -9.61 1.65 3.73
CA LYS A 75 -9.83 1.29 2.32
C LYS A 75 -8.99 2.22 1.47
N THR A 76 -8.11 1.65 0.65
CA THR A 76 -7.36 2.44 -0.32
C THR A 76 -8.01 2.28 -1.69
N PHE A 77 -8.30 3.39 -2.36
CA PHE A 77 -8.78 3.37 -3.73
C PHE A 77 -7.61 3.34 -4.71
N ILE A 78 -7.64 2.39 -5.65
CA ILE A 78 -6.76 2.39 -6.82
C ILE A 78 -7.48 3.08 -7.96
N ASN A 79 -6.87 4.14 -8.50
CA ASN A 79 -7.44 4.90 -9.60
C ASN A 79 -6.71 4.54 -10.91
N TYR A 80 -7.48 4.24 -11.95
CA TYR A 80 -6.99 4.15 -13.31
C TYR A 80 -7.27 5.46 -14.03
N VAL A 81 -6.22 6.15 -14.49
CA VAL A 81 -6.29 7.53 -15.01
C VAL A 81 -5.68 7.63 -16.40
N TRP A 82 -6.29 8.45 -17.27
CA TRP A 82 -5.75 8.81 -18.58
C TRP A 82 -6.11 10.24 -18.95
N MET A 83 -5.43 10.81 -19.95
CA MET A 83 -5.67 12.20 -20.38
C MET A 83 -7.07 12.37 -20.97
N LYS A 84 -7.73 13.48 -20.60
CA LYS A 84 -9.00 13.88 -21.22
C LYS A 84 -8.80 14.02 -22.74
N ASN A 85 -9.74 13.50 -23.53
CA ASN A 85 -9.69 13.48 -24.99
C ASN A 85 -8.50 12.69 -25.57
N SER A 86 -7.95 11.73 -24.83
CA SER A 86 -6.95 10.81 -25.37
C SER A 86 -7.51 10.06 -26.58
N PHE A 87 -6.71 9.95 -27.65
CA PHE A 87 -7.00 9.07 -28.79
C PHE A 87 -7.28 7.62 -28.36
N PHE A 88 -6.69 7.18 -27.24
CA PHE A 88 -6.87 5.83 -26.69
C PHE A 88 -8.06 5.70 -25.72
N THR A 89 -8.97 6.67 -25.67
CA THR A 89 -10.07 6.66 -24.69
C THR A 89 -10.92 5.39 -24.77
N GLU A 90 -11.25 4.92 -25.98
CA GLU A 90 -12.03 3.69 -26.15
C GLU A 90 -11.28 2.46 -25.64
N LYS A 91 -10.02 2.29 -26.06
CA LYS A 91 -9.16 1.18 -25.58
C LYS A 91 -8.95 1.19 -24.06
N ASN A 92 -8.79 2.38 -23.47
CA ASN A 92 -8.67 2.50 -22.02
C ASN A 92 -9.96 2.12 -21.29
N ARG A 93 -11.14 2.41 -21.88
CA ARG A 93 -12.43 1.97 -21.33
C ARG A 93 -12.60 0.45 -21.43
N GLU A 94 -12.28 -0.14 -22.58
CA GLU A 94 -12.28 -1.60 -22.74
C GLU A 94 -11.39 -2.29 -21.70
N PHE A 95 -10.16 -1.79 -21.54
CA PHE A 95 -9.24 -2.31 -20.53
C PHE A 95 -9.80 -2.14 -19.10
N LEU A 96 -10.35 -0.97 -18.79
CA LEU A 96 -10.97 -0.72 -17.48
C LEU A 96 -12.12 -1.70 -17.20
N ASP A 97 -12.94 -2.02 -18.21
CA ASP A 97 -14.05 -2.96 -18.04
C ASP A 97 -13.55 -4.41 -17.85
N ILE A 98 -12.47 -4.81 -18.53
CA ILE A 98 -11.76 -6.07 -18.24
C ILE A 98 -11.28 -6.10 -16.78
N CYS A 99 -10.65 -5.01 -16.32
CA CYS A 99 -10.18 -4.92 -14.93
C CYS A 99 -11.34 -5.05 -13.93
N LYS A 100 -12.47 -4.36 -14.16
CA LYS A 100 -13.65 -4.45 -13.28
C LYS A 100 -14.23 -5.86 -13.23
N HIS A 101 -14.30 -6.53 -14.38
CA HIS A 101 -14.79 -7.91 -14.45
C HIS A 101 -13.87 -8.85 -13.67
N TYR A 102 -12.56 -8.75 -13.91
CA TYR A 102 -11.56 -9.56 -13.21
C TYR A 102 -11.58 -9.32 -11.69
N LEU A 103 -11.61 -8.07 -11.25
CA LEU A 103 -11.64 -7.73 -9.83
C LEU A 103 -12.93 -8.20 -9.15
N SER A 104 -14.08 -8.08 -9.81
CA SER A 104 -15.36 -8.60 -9.29
C SER A 104 -15.34 -10.12 -9.15
N SER A 105 -14.61 -10.83 -10.02
CA SER A 105 -14.50 -12.29 -10.00
C SER A 105 -13.62 -12.83 -8.87
N LEU A 106 -12.74 -11.99 -8.29
CA LEU A 106 -11.79 -12.40 -7.25
C LEU A 106 -12.36 -12.34 -5.82
N GLY A 107 -13.63 -11.95 -5.65
CA GLY A 107 -14.22 -11.67 -4.33
C GLY A 107 -13.62 -10.41 -3.68
N ASP A 108 -13.95 -10.13 -2.42
CA ASP A 108 -13.43 -8.98 -1.64
C ASP A 108 -11.90 -9.11 -1.46
N LEU A 109 -11.14 -8.74 -2.48
CA LEU A 109 -9.74 -8.38 -2.30
C LEU A 109 -9.73 -7.11 -1.45
N ASN A 110 -9.25 -7.24 -0.21
CA ASN A 110 -8.81 -6.10 0.59
C ASN A 110 -7.59 -5.45 -0.08
N LEU A 111 -7.83 -4.72 -1.18
CA LEU A 111 -6.90 -3.75 -1.76
C LEU A 111 -6.98 -2.42 -1.00
#